data_AF-A0A812Q4J4-F1
#
_entry.id   AF-A0A812Q4J4-F1
#
_cell.length_a   1.000
_cell.length_b   1.000
_cell.length_c   1.000
_cell.angle_alpha   90.00
_cell.angle_beta   90.00
_cell.angle_gamma   90.00
#
_symmetry.space_group_name_H-M   'P 1'
#
loop_
_entity.id
_entity.type
_entity.pdbx_description
1 polymer ?
#
loop_
_entity_poly.entity_id
_entity_poly.type
_entity_poly.pdbx_seq_one_letter_code
_entity_poly.pdbx_strand_id
1 'polypeptide(L)'
;MASLTASLETARSSPSDFVFWYPSWDTWKFRRTLTYWIAVTFAEGSVLFVMGASFAMSGLADVTSPSYHRVSDLALVGTPYCIGALCFTVGAYCGVLEVVNLTTREGERLQFFVTGVRHVRQIAAVVDLRCFWSYMANFVGAIAFNVNTISGYFELGFVLNLVLVWGMAALGGFCFTLGAVMDCGNNKVWRLDIHTAQWWASVGNLIGGICFLEPGVVGLFSPSHEVYYWLIDFVYLVGSVAFFAAAVFLMWMWKNEQYGLGRMPELNSFMRPERLPTNLLDFHAEYGCGKSDAWQIPWLLLYGFNASLSVIDIAIVIFVPIESEENSYQRVLQALLNFMLSHGVLFLGSVLHHVPTKRPFSWLVIYMRFVLSLYTLHSAWSVWKEVRELRNV
;
A
#
# COMPACT_ATOMS: atom_id res chain seq x y z
N MET A 1 -32.87 14.33 -12.18
CA MET A 1 -31.53 14.58 -11.61
C MET A 1 -31.51 15.72 -10.60
N ALA A 2 -32.14 16.87 -10.86
CA ALA A 2 -32.17 18.00 -9.91
C ALA A 2 -32.91 17.72 -8.57
N SER A 3 -33.94 16.85 -8.55
CA SER A 3 -34.63 16.50 -7.29
C SER A 3 -33.91 15.43 -6.46
N LEU A 4 -33.02 14.64 -7.07
CA LEU A 4 -32.20 13.63 -6.37
C LEU A 4 -30.98 14.28 -5.69
N THR A 5 -30.47 15.36 -6.29
CA THR A 5 -29.36 16.17 -5.74
C THR A 5 -29.82 17.01 -4.55
N ALA A 6 -31.03 17.58 -4.61
CA ALA A 6 -31.61 18.32 -3.48
C ALA A 6 -31.91 17.41 -2.26
N SER A 7 -32.34 16.15 -2.46
CA SER A 7 -32.53 15.23 -1.33
C SER A 7 -31.22 14.76 -0.69
N LEU A 8 -30.14 14.69 -1.46
CA LEU A 8 -28.80 14.30 -0.98
C LEU A 8 -28.11 15.39 -0.15
N GLU A 9 -28.43 16.68 -0.37
CA GLU A 9 -27.85 17.77 0.43
C GLU A 9 -28.45 17.88 1.84
N THR A 10 -29.74 17.58 2.01
CA THR A 10 -30.40 17.52 3.33
C THR A 10 -30.13 16.25 4.13
N ALA A 11 -29.61 15.18 3.50
CA ALA A 11 -29.43 13.87 4.11
C ALA A 11 -28.11 13.72 4.91
N ARG A 12 -27.16 14.64 4.74
CA ARG A 12 -25.75 14.52 5.16
C ARG A 12 -25.45 14.33 6.67
N SER A 13 -26.45 14.16 7.52
CA SER A 13 -26.23 13.79 8.92
C SER A 13 -27.36 12.97 9.54
N SER A 14 -28.27 12.38 8.74
CA SER A 14 -29.33 11.54 9.28
C SER A 14 -28.87 10.08 9.44
N PRO A 15 -29.33 9.37 10.49
CA PRO A 15 -29.08 7.94 10.68
C PRO A 15 -29.42 7.06 9.45
N SER A 16 -30.31 7.54 8.57
CA SER A 16 -30.66 6.88 7.30
C SER A 16 -29.47 6.63 6.38
N ASP A 17 -28.49 7.52 6.40
CA ASP A 17 -27.38 7.49 5.44
C ASP A 17 -26.30 6.49 5.88
N PHE A 18 -26.07 6.34 7.19
CA PHE A 18 -25.23 5.26 7.70
C PHE A 18 -25.81 3.88 7.33
N VAL A 19 -27.13 3.71 7.48
CA VAL A 19 -27.83 2.46 7.08
C VAL A 19 -27.75 2.24 5.56
N PHE A 20 -27.75 3.30 4.76
CA PHE A 20 -27.57 3.19 3.31
C PHE A 20 -26.20 2.63 2.94
N TRP A 21 -25.12 3.15 3.54
CA TRP A 21 -23.77 2.68 3.23
C TRP A 21 -23.40 1.38 3.93
N TYR A 22 -23.95 1.13 5.11
CA TYR A 22 -23.65 -0.04 5.93
C TYR A 22 -24.94 -0.76 6.30
N PRO A 23 -25.66 -1.34 5.31
CA PRO A 23 -26.96 -1.96 5.54
C PRO A 23 -26.86 -3.22 6.39
N SER A 24 -25.70 -3.86 6.42
CA SER A 24 -25.44 -5.09 7.17
C SER A 24 -24.03 -5.11 7.77
N TRP A 25 -23.85 -5.95 8.79
CA TRP A 25 -22.56 -6.21 9.41
C TRP A 25 -21.51 -6.71 8.41
N ASP A 26 -21.91 -7.60 7.51
CA ASP A 26 -21.02 -8.17 6.49
C ASP A 26 -20.52 -7.09 5.52
N THR A 27 -21.38 -6.15 5.13
CA THR A 27 -20.99 -5.03 4.25
C THR A 27 -19.98 -4.13 4.93
N TRP A 28 -20.22 -3.79 6.21
CA TRP A 28 -19.29 -3.00 7.00
C TRP A 28 -17.95 -3.71 7.18
N LYS A 29 -17.97 -4.99 7.56
CA LYS A 29 -16.76 -5.81 7.75
C LYS A 29 -15.97 -5.93 6.45
N PHE A 30 -16.65 -6.15 5.34
CA PHE A 30 -16.03 -6.26 4.02
C PHE A 30 -15.27 -4.98 3.64
N ARG A 31 -15.95 -3.82 3.67
CA ARG A 31 -15.34 -2.53 3.33
C ARG A 31 -14.17 -2.23 4.25
N ARG A 32 -14.39 -2.33 5.57
CA ARG A 32 -13.35 -2.16 6.58
C ARG A 32 -12.11 -3.02 6.33
N THR A 33 -12.30 -4.27 5.91
CA THR A 33 -11.20 -5.21 5.63
C THR A 33 -10.46 -4.81 4.36
N LEU A 34 -11.17 -4.41 3.30
CA LEU A 34 -10.53 -3.91 2.08
C LEU A 34 -9.78 -2.61 2.33
N THR A 35 -10.40 -1.62 3.00
CA THR A 35 -9.75 -0.37 3.41
C THR A 35 -8.44 -0.63 4.17
N TYR A 36 -8.44 -1.60 5.09
CA TYR A 36 -7.23 -2.03 5.82
C TYR A 36 -6.14 -2.52 4.87
N TRP A 37 -6.47 -3.49 4.00
CA TRP A 37 -5.49 -4.08 3.09
C TRP A 37 -4.99 -3.08 2.06
N ILE A 38 -5.82 -2.16 1.57
CA ILE A 38 -5.40 -1.05 0.70
C ILE A 38 -4.31 -0.23 1.40
N ALA A 39 -4.55 0.20 2.64
CA ALA A 39 -3.60 1.04 3.37
C ALA A 39 -2.31 0.30 3.74
N VAL A 40 -2.41 -0.94 4.22
CA VAL A 40 -1.25 -1.74 4.66
C VAL A 40 -0.36 -2.15 3.51
N THR A 41 -0.94 -2.64 2.41
CA THR A 41 -0.14 -3.08 1.26
C THR A 41 0.51 -1.90 0.54
N PHE A 42 -0.14 -0.73 0.45
CA PHE A 42 0.54 0.47 -0.03
C PHE A 42 1.66 0.93 0.90
N ALA A 43 1.48 0.86 2.23
CA ALA A 43 2.55 1.22 3.15
C ALA A 43 3.75 0.28 3.05
N GLU A 44 3.52 -1.04 3.07
CA GLU A 44 4.57 -2.05 2.92
C GLU A 44 5.26 -1.94 1.56
N GLY A 45 4.50 -1.84 0.48
CA GLY A 45 5.05 -1.64 -0.85
C GLY A 45 5.92 -0.39 -0.93
N SER A 46 5.49 0.71 -0.32
CA SER A 46 6.27 1.95 -0.29
C SER A 46 7.54 1.82 0.52
N VAL A 47 7.54 1.08 1.64
CA VAL A 47 8.76 0.79 2.43
C VAL A 47 9.76 0.00 1.60
N LEU A 48 9.31 -1.04 0.88
CA LEU A 48 10.15 -1.83 -0.02
C LEU A 48 10.77 -0.97 -1.13
N PHE A 49 9.99 -0.06 -1.73
CA PHE A 49 10.51 0.89 -2.70
C PHE A 49 11.48 1.91 -2.09
N VAL A 50 11.22 2.43 -0.88
CA VAL A 50 12.18 3.31 -0.17
C VAL A 50 13.49 2.57 0.07
N MET A 51 13.45 1.31 0.52
CA MET A 51 14.65 0.51 0.75
C MET A 51 15.42 0.27 -0.56
N GLY A 52 14.74 -0.18 -1.62
CA GLY A 52 15.36 -0.41 -2.93
C GLY A 52 16.00 0.85 -3.51
N ALA A 53 15.30 1.99 -3.45
CA ALA A 53 15.81 3.26 -3.95
C ALA A 53 16.97 3.79 -3.11
N SER A 54 16.92 3.59 -1.78
CA SER A 54 18.03 3.95 -0.90
C SER A 54 19.29 3.13 -1.21
N PHE A 55 19.13 1.84 -1.52
CA PHE A 55 20.26 1.00 -1.93
C PHE A 55 20.80 1.38 -3.32
N ALA A 56 19.93 1.65 -4.29
CA ALA A 56 20.35 2.17 -5.60
C ALA A 56 21.18 3.46 -5.44
N MET A 57 20.71 4.39 -4.60
CA MET A 57 21.41 5.65 -4.30
C MET A 57 22.69 5.51 -3.48
N SER A 58 22.92 4.38 -2.82
CA SER A 58 24.10 4.22 -1.96
C SER A 58 25.39 3.98 -2.73
N GLY A 59 25.30 3.65 -4.03
CA GLY A 59 26.43 3.21 -4.85
C GLY A 59 26.99 1.85 -4.42
N LEU A 60 26.35 1.15 -3.48
CA LEU A 60 26.81 -0.16 -3.03
C LEU A 60 26.79 -1.20 -4.15
N ALA A 61 25.87 -1.08 -5.11
CA ALA A 61 25.91 -1.89 -6.32
C ALA A 61 27.21 -1.63 -7.11
N ASP A 62 27.55 -0.35 -7.33
CA ASP A 62 28.67 0.09 -8.19
C ASP A 62 30.07 -0.21 -7.64
N VAL A 63 30.23 -0.37 -6.33
CA VAL A 63 31.54 -0.60 -5.69
C VAL A 63 31.98 -2.07 -5.78
N THR A 64 31.04 -2.99 -5.98
CA THR A 64 31.36 -4.44 -6.02
C THR A 64 32.00 -4.84 -7.35
N SER A 65 32.83 -5.89 -7.31
CA SER A 65 33.38 -6.53 -8.53
C SER A 65 32.26 -6.79 -9.57
N PRO A 66 32.52 -6.70 -10.89
CA PRO A 66 31.51 -6.89 -11.93
C PRO A 66 30.65 -8.16 -11.78
N SER A 67 31.22 -9.23 -11.20
CA SER A 67 30.52 -10.47 -10.92
C SER A 67 29.49 -10.38 -9.79
N TYR A 68 29.70 -9.48 -8.82
CA TYR A 68 28.82 -9.27 -7.66
C TYR A 68 27.80 -8.15 -7.89
N HIS A 69 28.11 -7.19 -8.77
CA HIS A 69 27.25 -6.03 -9.06
C HIS A 69 25.79 -6.42 -9.31
N ARG A 70 25.57 -7.31 -10.27
CA ARG A 70 24.21 -7.74 -10.63
C ARG A 70 23.51 -8.47 -9.50
N VAL A 71 24.23 -9.32 -8.77
CA VAL A 71 23.66 -10.15 -7.72
C VAL A 71 23.20 -9.28 -6.55
N SER A 72 24.04 -8.33 -6.15
CA SER A 72 23.72 -7.33 -5.12
C SER A 72 22.60 -6.39 -5.57
N ASP A 73 22.57 -5.98 -6.83
CA ASP A 73 21.49 -5.16 -7.40
C ASP A 73 20.14 -5.89 -7.35
N LEU A 74 20.09 -7.15 -7.78
CA LEU A 74 18.88 -7.98 -7.69
C LEU A 74 18.42 -8.19 -6.25
N ALA A 75 19.36 -8.39 -5.31
CA ALA A 75 19.03 -8.63 -3.90
C ALA A 75 18.53 -7.36 -3.19
N LEU A 76 19.21 -6.23 -3.38
CA LEU A 76 19.00 -5.01 -2.61
C LEU A 76 18.05 -4.01 -3.29
N VAL A 77 17.92 -4.07 -4.61
CA VAL A 77 17.12 -3.11 -5.41
C VAL A 77 15.99 -3.83 -6.13
N GLY A 78 16.31 -4.78 -7.00
CA GLY A 78 15.35 -5.45 -7.88
C GLY A 78 14.26 -6.21 -7.12
N THR A 79 14.64 -7.00 -6.11
CA THR A 79 13.69 -7.81 -5.32
C THR A 79 12.77 -6.96 -4.44
N PRO A 80 13.27 -5.96 -3.68
CA PRO A 80 12.40 -5.05 -2.97
C PRO A 80 11.42 -4.33 -3.90
N TYR A 81 11.86 -3.81 -5.04
CA TYR A 81 10.96 -3.21 -6.03
C TYR A 81 9.91 -4.18 -6.54
N CYS A 82 10.29 -5.43 -6.85
CA CYS A 82 9.36 -6.43 -7.37
C CYS A 82 8.29 -6.81 -6.35
N ILE A 83 8.67 -7.09 -5.09
CA ILE A 83 7.69 -7.39 -4.05
C ILE A 83 6.87 -6.15 -3.70
N GLY A 84 7.48 -4.96 -3.70
CA GLY A 84 6.77 -3.71 -3.52
C GLY A 84 5.69 -3.49 -4.58
N ALA A 85 6.00 -3.76 -5.85
CA ALA A 85 5.04 -3.69 -6.95
C ALA A 85 3.87 -4.67 -6.78
N LEU A 86 4.12 -5.89 -6.27
CA LEU A 86 3.06 -6.85 -5.93
C LEU A 86 2.15 -6.32 -4.82
N CYS A 87 2.72 -5.72 -3.77
CA CYS A 87 1.94 -5.09 -2.69
C CYS A 87 1.04 -3.97 -3.25
N PHE A 88 1.57 -3.10 -4.13
CA PHE A 88 0.76 -2.07 -4.80
C PHE A 88 -0.35 -2.66 -5.67
N THR A 89 -0.12 -3.78 -6.36
CA THR A 89 -1.16 -4.47 -7.14
C THR A 89 -2.27 -5.00 -6.26
N VAL A 90 -1.93 -5.62 -5.13
CA VAL A 90 -2.91 -6.13 -4.15
C VAL A 90 -3.74 -4.97 -3.61
N GLY A 91 -3.09 -3.89 -3.15
CA GLY A 91 -3.77 -2.71 -2.62
C GLY A 91 -4.67 -2.02 -3.64
N ALA A 92 -4.17 -1.83 -4.87
CA ALA A 92 -4.96 -1.26 -5.95
C ALA A 92 -6.17 -2.13 -6.28
N TYR A 93 -6.00 -3.46 -6.40
CA TYR A 93 -7.08 -4.39 -6.67
C TYR A 93 -8.12 -4.45 -5.55
N CYS A 94 -7.71 -4.41 -4.28
CA CYS A 94 -8.63 -4.29 -3.16
C CYS A 94 -9.53 -3.04 -3.29
N GLY A 95 -8.97 -1.92 -3.77
CA GLY A 95 -9.74 -0.72 -4.06
C GLY A 95 -10.73 -0.88 -5.23
N VAL A 96 -10.35 -1.63 -6.27
CA VAL A 96 -11.27 -2.02 -7.36
C VAL A 96 -12.42 -2.85 -6.81
N LEU A 97 -12.10 -3.89 -6.02
CA LEU A 97 -13.10 -4.76 -5.41
C LEU A 97 -14.06 -3.99 -4.52
N GLU A 98 -13.57 -3.00 -3.77
CA GLU A 98 -14.40 -2.14 -2.93
C GLU A 98 -15.42 -1.36 -3.77
N VAL A 99 -14.97 -0.69 -4.84
CA VAL A 99 -15.84 0.11 -5.72
C VAL A 99 -16.85 -0.77 -6.48
N VAL A 100 -16.39 -1.90 -7.02
CA VAL A 100 -17.23 -2.82 -7.81
C VAL A 100 -18.37 -3.40 -6.96
N ASN A 101 -18.16 -3.54 -5.64
CA ASN A 101 -19.14 -4.08 -4.72
C ASN A 101 -19.87 -3.03 -3.87
N LEU A 102 -19.79 -1.73 -4.22
CA LEU A 102 -20.52 -0.69 -3.49
C LEU A 102 -22.03 -0.90 -3.46
N THR A 103 -22.59 -1.42 -4.56
CA THR A 103 -24.03 -1.61 -4.73
C THR A 103 -24.50 -3.05 -4.47
N THR A 104 -23.58 -3.96 -4.11
CA THR A 104 -23.89 -5.36 -3.83
C THR A 104 -24.70 -5.45 -2.54
N ARG A 105 -25.86 -6.12 -2.59
CA ARG A 105 -26.76 -6.28 -1.44
C ARG A 105 -26.42 -7.54 -0.63
N GLU A 106 -26.95 -7.60 0.59
CA GLU A 106 -26.82 -8.79 1.43
C GLU A 106 -27.37 -10.04 0.73
N GLY A 107 -26.60 -11.14 0.77
CA GLY A 107 -26.93 -12.39 0.08
C GLY A 107 -26.55 -12.43 -1.41
N GLU A 108 -26.18 -11.29 -2.02
CA GLU A 108 -25.65 -11.28 -3.38
C GLU A 108 -24.20 -11.77 -3.43
N ARG A 109 -23.82 -12.37 -4.55
CA ARG A 109 -22.45 -12.84 -4.77
C ARG A 109 -21.52 -11.66 -4.98
N LEU A 110 -20.37 -11.71 -4.30
CA LEU A 110 -19.28 -10.77 -4.50
C LEU A 110 -18.84 -10.79 -5.97
N GLN A 111 -18.74 -9.60 -6.55
CA GLN A 111 -18.32 -9.39 -7.92
C GLN A 111 -16.82 -9.07 -7.93
N PHE A 112 -16.03 -9.87 -8.63
CA PHE A 112 -14.58 -9.64 -8.73
C PHE A 112 -14.20 -8.60 -9.78
N PHE A 113 -15.08 -8.41 -10.78
CA PHE A 113 -14.87 -7.49 -11.90
C PHE A 113 -16.18 -6.79 -12.26
N VAL A 114 -16.07 -5.72 -13.05
CA VAL A 114 -17.23 -5.08 -13.67
C VAL A 114 -17.86 -6.04 -14.67
N THR A 115 -19.15 -6.35 -14.46
CA THR A 115 -19.87 -7.33 -15.30
C THR A 115 -20.51 -6.74 -16.55
N GLY A 116 -20.63 -5.41 -16.63
CA GLY A 116 -21.13 -4.71 -17.82
C GLY A 116 -21.57 -3.27 -17.57
N VAL A 117 -22.09 -2.63 -18.62
CA VAL A 117 -22.49 -1.20 -18.59
C VAL A 117 -23.57 -0.91 -17.53
N ARG A 118 -24.48 -1.85 -17.28
CA ARG A 118 -25.51 -1.71 -16.23
C ARG A 118 -24.89 -1.60 -14.84
N HIS A 119 -23.85 -2.41 -14.57
CA HIS A 119 -23.12 -2.39 -13.30
C HIS A 119 -22.37 -1.08 -13.12
N VAL A 120 -21.70 -0.58 -14.16
CA VAL A 120 -21.05 0.75 -14.13
C VAL A 120 -22.07 1.87 -13.86
N ARG A 121 -23.26 1.80 -14.46
CA ARG A 121 -24.34 2.76 -14.19
C ARG A 121 -24.85 2.70 -12.75
N GLN A 122 -24.87 1.52 -12.13
CA GLN A 122 -25.23 1.36 -10.72
C GLN A 122 -24.17 2.00 -9.81
N ILE A 123 -22.88 1.79 -10.10
CA ILE A 123 -21.78 2.45 -9.38
C ILE A 123 -21.87 3.98 -9.54
N ALA A 124 -22.06 4.46 -10.77
CA ALA A 124 -22.20 5.90 -11.07
C ALA A 124 -23.41 6.56 -10.40
N ALA A 125 -24.41 5.76 -10.00
CA ALA A 125 -25.59 6.27 -9.30
C ALA A 125 -25.33 6.52 -7.81
N VAL A 126 -24.27 5.94 -7.23
CA VAL A 126 -23.95 6.06 -5.80
C VAL A 126 -22.66 6.85 -5.53
N VAL A 127 -21.67 6.77 -6.42
CA VAL A 127 -20.40 7.49 -6.30
C VAL A 127 -19.98 8.11 -7.63
N ASP A 128 -19.12 9.11 -7.57
CA ASP A 128 -18.51 9.68 -8.77
C ASP A 128 -17.67 8.60 -9.52
N LEU A 129 -17.83 8.51 -10.84
CA LEU A 129 -17.05 7.57 -11.65
C LEU A 129 -15.55 7.86 -11.63
N ARG A 130 -15.12 9.07 -11.26
CA ARG A 130 -13.71 9.39 -10.99
C ARG A 130 -13.12 8.49 -9.90
N CYS A 131 -13.91 8.08 -8.91
CA CYS A 131 -13.46 7.13 -7.87
C CYS A 131 -13.09 5.78 -8.49
N PHE A 132 -13.97 5.25 -9.34
CA PHE A 132 -13.76 3.99 -10.06
C PHE A 132 -12.53 4.06 -10.97
N TRP A 133 -12.44 5.11 -11.79
CA TRP A 133 -11.31 5.26 -12.71
C TRP A 133 -9.99 5.54 -11.98
N SER A 134 -10.01 6.16 -10.80
CA SER A 134 -8.82 6.31 -9.95
C SER A 134 -8.24 4.97 -9.53
N TYR A 135 -9.07 4.06 -9.00
CA TYR A 135 -8.61 2.72 -8.63
C TYR A 135 -8.21 1.89 -9.86
N MET A 136 -8.92 2.01 -10.97
CA MET A 136 -8.57 1.30 -12.21
C MET A 136 -7.25 1.76 -12.79
N ALA A 137 -7.00 3.07 -12.84
CA ALA A 137 -5.72 3.61 -13.27
C ALA A 137 -4.59 3.09 -12.38
N ASN A 138 -4.74 3.14 -11.05
CA ASN A 138 -3.73 2.61 -10.13
C ASN A 138 -3.50 1.10 -10.31
N PHE A 139 -4.55 0.31 -10.56
CA PHE A 139 -4.41 -1.14 -10.76
C PHE A 139 -3.66 -1.47 -12.07
N VAL A 140 -4.02 -0.81 -13.17
CA VAL A 140 -3.29 -0.95 -14.45
C VAL A 140 -1.85 -0.49 -14.30
N GLY A 141 -1.62 0.63 -13.60
CA GLY A 141 -0.29 1.14 -13.34
C GLY A 141 0.57 0.16 -12.53
N ALA A 142 -0.01 -0.48 -11.51
CA ALA A 142 0.67 -1.48 -10.71
C ALA A 142 1.01 -2.74 -11.52
N ILE A 143 0.10 -3.24 -12.38
CA ILE A 143 0.41 -4.34 -13.30
C ILE A 143 1.57 -3.97 -14.22
N ALA A 144 1.56 -2.77 -14.79
CA ALA A 144 2.64 -2.32 -15.65
C ALA A 144 3.98 -2.28 -14.90
N PHE A 145 3.97 -1.77 -13.67
CA PHE A 145 5.16 -1.73 -12.84
C PHE A 145 5.68 -3.12 -12.44
N ASN A 146 4.81 -4.13 -12.28
CA ASN A 146 5.25 -5.52 -12.10
C ASN A 146 6.02 -6.03 -13.31
N VAL A 147 5.56 -5.73 -14.53
CA VAL A 147 6.28 -6.11 -15.76
C VAL A 147 7.65 -5.44 -15.77
N ASN A 148 7.73 -4.16 -15.42
CA ASN A 148 8.99 -3.42 -15.27
C ASN A 148 9.94 -4.12 -14.28
N THR A 149 9.51 -4.35 -13.05
CA THR A 149 10.38 -4.90 -12.00
C THR A 149 10.78 -6.35 -12.25
N ILE A 150 9.88 -7.18 -12.80
CA ILE A 150 10.19 -8.56 -13.18
C ILE A 150 11.20 -8.58 -14.34
N SER A 151 11.09 -7.64 -15.28
CA SER A 151 12.02 -7.52 -16.41
C SER A 151 13.45 -7.25 -15.96
N GLY A 152 13.64 -6.59 -14.80
CA GLY A 152 14.95 -6.34 -14.20
C GLY A 152 15.73 -7.62 -13.83
N TYR A 153 15.08 -8.78 -13.70
CA TYR A 153 15.77 -10.05 -13.45
C TYR A 153 16.49 -10.60 -14.68
N PHE A 154 16.13 -10.15 -15.88
CA PHE A 154 16.61 -10.72 -17.14
C PHE A 154 17.63 -9.80 -17.82
N GLU A 155 18.61 -10.39 -18.52
CA GLU A 155 19.45 -9.62 -19.45
C GLU A 155 18.65 -9.36 -20.72
N LEU A 156 18.10 -8.17 -20.82
CA LEU A 156 17.31 -7.76 -21.98
C LEU A 156 18.17 -7.00 -22.99
N GLY A 157 18.03 -7.33 -24.27
CA GLY A 157 18.56 -6.50 -25.34
C GLY A 157 17.93 -5.10 -25.33
N PHE A 158 18.58 -4.13 -25.99
CA PHE A 158 18.20 -2.72 -25.94
C PHE A 158 16.70 -2.45 -26.16
N VAL A 159 16.09 -3.03 -27.21
CA VAL A 159 14.67 -2.80 -27.53
C VAL A 159 13.75 -3.36 -26.43
N LEU A 160 14.04 -4.55 -25.91
CA LEU A 160 13.24 -5.15 -24.85
C LEU A 160 13.41 -4.38 -23.54
N ASN A 161 14.62 -3.90 -23.22
CA ASN A 161 14.84 -3.04 -22.06
C ASN A 161 14.04 -1.73 -22.18
N LEU A 162 14.11 -1.07 -23.34
CA LEU A 162 13.37 0.16 -23.60
C LEU A 162 11.86 -0.01 -23.41
N VAL A 163 11.28 -1.10 -23.92
CA VAL A 163 9.83 -1.33 -23.85
C VAL A 163 9.41 -1.88 -22.49
N LEU A 164 10.04 -2.96 -22.03
CA LEU A 164 9.59 -3.71 -20.86
C LEU A 164 10.00 -3.10 -19.53
N VAL A 165 11.14 -2.41 -19.46
CA VAL A 165 11.60 -1.70 -18.25
C VAL A 165 11.07 -0.28 -18.28
N TRP A 166 11.57 0.55 -19.19
CA TRP A 166 11.28 1.98 -19.19
C TRP A 166 9.89 2.33 -19.69
N GLY A 167 9.42 1.69 -20.77
CA GLY A 167 8.07 1.89 -21.30
C GLY A 167 6.99 1.50 -20.29
N MET A 168 7.16 0.36 -19.62
CA MET A 168 6.23 -0.09 -18.57
C MET A 168 6.34 0.75 -17.30
N ALA A 169 7.52 1.25 -16.93
CA ALA A 169 7.69 2.22 -15.85
C ALA A 169 6.93 3.52 -16.14
N ALA A 170 7.11 4.08 -17.34
CA ALA A 170 6.43 5.30 -17.77
C ALA A 170 4.90 5.12 -17.81
N LEU A 171 4.42 4.00 -18.35
CA LEU A 171 2.99 3.66 -18.34
C LEU A 171 2.46 3.53 -16.90
N GLY A 172 3.21 2.86 -16.03
CA GLY A 172 2.90 2.71 -14.61
C GLY A 172 2.73 4.06 -13.92
N GLY A 173 3.78 4.90 -13.98
CA GLY A 173 3.79 6.24 -13.41
C GLY A 173 2.72 7.16 -13.98
N PHE A 174 2.44 7.09 -15.29
CA PHE A 174 1.37 7.84 -15.93
C PHE A 174 0.00 7.46 -15.35
N CYS A 175 -0.26 6.16 -15.24
CA CYS A 175 -1.49 5.64 -14.66
C CYS A 175 -1.64 6.03 -13.17
N PHE A 176 -0.57 5.96 -12.37
CA PHE A 176 -0.59 6.42 -10.97
C PHE A 176 -0.89 7.92 -10.87
N THR A 177 -0.24 8.73 -11.71
CA THR A 177 -0.46 10.18 -11.77
C THR A 177 -1.91 10.50 -12.13
N LEU A 178 -2.43 9.86 -13.19
CA LEU A 178 -3.82 10.04 -13.62
C LEU A 178 -4.81 9.64 -12.51
N GLY A 179 -4.55 8.50 -11.85
CA GLY A 179 -5.32 8.04 -10.70
C GLY A 179 -5.33 9.05 -9.55
N ALA A 180 -4.18 9.63 -9.23
CA ALA A 180 -4.03 10.63 -8.19
C ALA A 180 -4.64 11.99 -8.55
N VAL A 181 -4.60 12.41 -9.82
CA VAL A 181 -5.29 13.62 -10.29
C VAL A 181 -6.80 13.48 -10.11
N MET A 182 -7.37 12.31 -10.44
CA MET A 182 -8.79 12.04 -10.21
C MET A 182 -9.14 12.05 -8.70
N ASP A 183 -8.27 11.48 -7.86
CA ASP A 183 -8.43 11.51 -6.40
C ASP A 183 -8.38 12.94 -5.84
N CYS A 184 -7.42 13.76 -6.30
CA CYS A 184 -7.37 15.19 -5.98
C CYS A 184 -8.63 15.93 -6.46
N GLY A 185 -9.16 15.52 -7.62
CA GLY A 185 -10.44 15.92 -8.20
C GLY A 185 -11.64 15.70 -7.29
N ASN A 186 -11.70 14.53 -6.66
CA ASN A 186 -12.78 14.13 -5.76
C ASN A 186 -12.68 14.85 -4.42
N ASN A 187 -11.47 14.97 -3.86
CA ASN A 187 -11.24 15.64 -2.58
C ASN A 187 -11.15 17.16 -2.68
N LYS A 188 -11.24 17.74 -3.89
CA LYS A 188 -11.15 19.18 -4.13
C LYS A 188 -9.89 19.78 -3.50
N VAL A 189 -8.74 19.12 -3.69
CA VAL A 189 -7.44 19.46 -3.07
C VAL A 189 -7.05 20.93 -3.28
N TRP A 190 -7.49 21.56 -4.37
CA TRP A 190 -7.30 23.00 -4.65
C TRP A 190 -7.95 23.94 -3.65
N ARG A 191 -8.87 23.46 -2.79
CA ARG A 191 -9.43 24.23 -1.67
C ARG A 191 -8.46 24.37 -0.50
N LEU A 192 -7.32 23.66 -0.52
CA LEU A 192 -6.26 23.72 0.49
C LEU A 192 -6.75 23.40 1.91
N ASP A 193 -7.64 22.41 2.03
CA ASP A 193 -8.10 21.91 3.33
C ASP A 193 -7.06 20.97 3.97
N ILE A 194 -5.90 21.54 4.29
CA ILE A 194 -4.70 20.85 4.79
C ILE A 194 -4.88 20.20 6.16
N HIS A 195 -6.03 20.40 6.81
CA HIS A 195 -6.35 19.82 8.11
C HIS A 195 -6.92 18.39 7.99
N THR A 196 -7.24 17.94 6.78
CA THR A 196 -7.84 16.63 6.53
C THR A 196 -6.79 15.60 6.11
N ALA A 197 -6.94 14.36 6.60
CA ALA A 197 -6.07 13.24 6.19
C ALA A 197 -6.25 12.92 4.70
N GLN A 198 -7.45 13.12 4.16
CA GLN A 198 -7.79 13.01 2.74
C GLN A 198 -6.87 13.85 1.88
N TRP A 199 -6.68 15.12 2.26
CA TRP A 199 -5.85 16.06 1.50
C TRP A 199 -4.42 15.55 1.40
N TRP A 200 -3.82 15.16 2.52
CA TRP A 200 -2.45 14.64 2.55
C TRP A 200 -2.30 13.31 1.81
N ALA A 201 -3.28 12.42 1.90
CA ALA A 201 -3.28 11.16 1.15
C ALA A 201 -3.32 11.42 -0.36
N SER A 202 -4.21 12.30 -0.84
CA SER A 202 -4.31 12.63 -2.27
C SER A 202 -3.08 13.35 -2.80
N VAL A 203 -2.54 14.33 -2.07
CA VAL A 203 -1.33 15.06 -2.45
C VAL A 203 -0.11 14.14 -2.45
N GLY A 204 0.06 13.30 -1.43
CA GLY A 204 1.14 12.33 -1.36
C GLY A 204 1.09 11.32 -2.52
N ASN A 205 -0.11 10.83 -2.88
CA ASN A 205 -0.28 9.98 -4.05
C ASN A 205 0.04 10.70 -5.38
N LEU A 206 -0.28 12.00 -5.49
CA LEU A 206 0.02 12.77 -6.69
C LEU A 206 1.52 13.00 -6.86
N ILE A 207 2.21 13.39 -5.78
CA ILE A 207 3.67 13.54 -5.76
C ILE A 207 4.31 12.19 -6.09
N GLY A 208 3.89 11.12 -5.43
CA GLY A 208 4.36 9.76 -5.70
C GLY A 208 4.18 9.35 -7.15
N GLY A 209 3.00 9.58 -7.73
CA GLY A 209 2.70 9.26 -9.12
C GLY A 209 3.60 10.01 -10.11
N ILE A 210 3.79 11.31 -9.91
CA ILE A 210 4.65 12.14 -10.78
C ILE A 210 6.10 11.67 -10.68
N CYS A 211 6.59 11.44 -9.46
CA CYS A 211 7.94 10.94 -9.22
C CYS A 211 8.18 9.51 -9.73
N PHE A 212 7.15 8.72 -10.00
CA PHE A 212 7.29 7.41 -10.67
C PHE A 212 7.15 7.52 -12.20
N LEU A 213 6.51 8.57 -12.71
CA LEU A 213 6.41 8.86 -14.14
C LEU A 213 7.73 9.41 -14.70
N GLU A 214 8.30 10.40 -14.02
CA GLU A 214 9.51 11.10 -14.48
C GLU A 214 10.68 10.15 -14.77
N PRO A 215 11.11 9.26 -13.86
CA PRO A 215 12.16 8.28 -14.13
C PRO A 215 11.87 7.36 -15.31
N GLY A 216 10.62 6.90 -15.46
CA GLY A 216 10.20 6.06 -16.56
C GLY A 216 10.35 6.76 -17.91
N VAL A 217 9.98 8.04 -17.98
CA VAL A 217 10.14 8.87 -19.19
C VAL A 217 11.62 9.16 -19.46
N VAL A 218 12.37 9.55 -18.43
CA VAL A 218 13.81 9.84 -18.55
C VAL A 218 14.57 8.60 -19.07
N GLY A 219 14.26 7.41 -18.55
CA GLY A 219 14.88 6.16 -18.99
C GLY A 219 14.64 5.79 -20.45
N LEU A 220 13.55 6.27 -21.07
CA LEU A 220 13.30 6.08 -22.51
C LEU A 220 14.34 6.77 -23.41
N PHE A 221 15.05 7.78 -22.89
CA PHE A 221 16.04 8.53 -23.64
C PHE A 221 17.48 8.08 -23.40
N SER A 222 17.69 7.00 -22.62
CA SER A 222 19.01 6.44 -22.29
C SER A 222 20.01 7.51 -21.80
N PRO A 223 19.73 8.14 -20.65
CA PRO A 223 20.55 9.25 -20.13
C PRO A 223 21.97 8.79 -19.74
N SER A 224 22.88 9.73 -19.47
CA SER A 224 24.20 9.41 -18.94
C SER A 224 24.14 8.90 -17.48
N HIS A 225 25.20 8.24 -17.01
CA HIS A 225 25.27 7.69 -15.64
C HIS A 225 24.99 8.70 -14.52
N GLU A 226 25.50 9.94 -14.62
CA GLU A 226 25.24 10.97 -13.60
C GLU A 226 23.76 11.39 -13.54
N VAL A 227 23.10 11.36 -14.69
CA VAL A 227 21.69 11.69 -14.81
C VAL A 227 20.81 10.58 -14.24
N TYR A 228 21.24 9.31 -14.34
CA TYR A 228 20.55 8.18 -13.70
C TYR A 228 20.40 8.38 -12.18
N TYR A 229 21.48 8.74 -11.49
CA TYR A 229 21.44 8.86 -10.03
C TYR A 229 20.39 9.88 -9.52
N TRP A 230 20.40 11.08 -10.08
CA TRP A 230 19.57 12.18 -9.58
C TRP A 230 18.17 12.23 -10.17
N LEU A 231 17.98 11.80 -11.43
CA LEU A 231 16.68 11.87 -12.10
C LEU A 231 15.88 10.56 -12.04
N ILE A 232 16.52 9.44 -11.70
CA ILE A 232 15.85 8.15 -11.60
C ILE A 232 15.80 7.70 -10.14
N ASP A 233 16.94 7.40 -9.52
CA ASP A 233 16.94 6.75 -8.20
C ASP A 233 16.46 7.70 -7.09
N PHE A 234 16.97 8.94 -7.06
CA PHE A 234 16.52 9.94 -6.10
C PHE A 234 15.03 10.29 -6.27
N VAL A 235 14.56 10.41 -7.51
CA VAL A 235 13.15 10.74 -7.77
C VAL A 235 12.24 9.57 -7.35
N TYR A 236 12.63 8.32 -7.64
CA TYR A 236 11.93 7.14 -7.10
C TYR A 236 11.91 7.14 -5.57
N LEU A 237 13.03 7.47 -4.90
CA LEU A 237 13.07 7.56 -3.45
C LEU A 237 12.06 8.59 -2.91
N VAL A 238 12.05 9.80 -3.47
CA VAL A 238 11.10 10.87 -3.09
C VAL A 238 9.66 10.41 -3.32
N GLY A 239 9.38 9.80 -4.47
CA GLY A 239 8.05 9.29 -4.79
C GLY A 239 7.59 8.20 -3.81
N SER A 240 8.51 7.33 -3.41
CA SER A 240 8.24 6.22 -2.48
C SER A 240 7.96 6.72 -1.07
N VAL A 241 8.70 7.74 -0.61
CA VAL A 241 8.41 8.43 0.66
C VAL A 241 7.05 9.12 0.61
N ALA A 242 6.69 9.74 -0.52
CA ALA A 242 5.38 10.38 -0.68
C ALA A 242 4.22 9.36 -0.65
N PHE A 243 4.37 8.22 -1.33
CA PHE A 243 3.40 7.13 -1.24
C PHE A 243 3.31 6.53 0.17
N PHE A 244 4.44 6.38 0.86
CA PHE A 244 4.45 5.91 2.25
C PHE A 244 3.68 6.88 3.17
N ALA A 245 3.95 8.18 3.06
CA ALA A 245 3.22 9.19 3.82
C ALA A 245 1.71 9.15 3.51
N ALA A 246 1.33 9.04 2.23
CA ALA A 246 -0.05 8.87 1.83
C ALA A 246 -0.68 7.62 2.48
N ALA A 247 0.00 6.48 2.45
CA ALA A 247 -0.48 5.24 3.06
C ALA A 247 -0.66 5.33 4.59
N VAL A 248 0.20 6.09 5.29
CA VAL A 248 0.02 6.38 6.72
C VAL A 248 -1.28 7.17 6.96
N PHE A 249 -1.57 8.17 6.12
CA PHE A 249 -2.86 8.89 6.19
C PHE A 249 -4.05 7.98 5.85
N LEU A 250 -3.91 7.05 4.90
CA LEU A 250 -4.94 6.04 4.63
C LEU A 250 -5.19 5.13 5.84
N MET A 251 -4.13 4.71 6.56
CA MET A 251 -4.28 3.96 7.82
C MET A 251 -4.96 4.79 8.90
N TRP A 252 -4.63 6.08 9.00
CA TRP A 252 -5.29 7.01 9.91
C TRP A 252 -6.78 7.13 9.60
N MET A 253 -7.15 7.27 8.32
CA MET A 253 -8.54 7.28 7.88
C MET A 253 -9.26 5.97 8.23
N TRP A 254 -8.63 4.83 7.94
CA TRP A 254 -9.16 3.51 8.32
C TRP A 254 -9.42 3.40 9.83
N LYS A 255 -8.49 3.87 10.67
CA LYS A 255 -8.66 3.92 12.12
C LYS A 255 -9.78 4.85 12.57
N ASN A 256 -10.06 5.90 11.82
CA ASN A 256 -11.19 6.79 12.06
C ASN A 256 -12.49 6.35 11.37
N GLU A 257 -12.57 5.08 10.94
CA GLU A 257 -13.76 4.49 10.30
C GLU A 257 -14.16 5.19 8.98
N GLN A 258 -13.20 5.87 8.33
CA GLN A 258 -13.35 6.51 7.02
C GLN A 258 -12.97 5.52 5.91
N TYR A 259 -13.87 4.57 5.65
CA TYR A 259 -13.61 3.45 4.73
C TYR A 259 -13.57 3.84 3.25
N GLY A 260 -14.11 5.01 2.89
CA GLY A 260 -13.96 5.57 1.55
C GLY A 260 -12.53 5.98 1.20
N LEU A 261 -11.63 6.04 2.20
CA LEU A 261 -10.25 6.53 2.03
C LEU A 261 -10.22 7.89 1.33
N GLY A 262 -9.14 8.29 0.67
CA GLY A 262 -9.17 9.50 -0.17
C GLY A 262 -10.21 9.38 -1.29
N ARG A 263 -10.40 8.20 -1.88
CA ARG A 263 -10.98 8.10 -3.22
C ARG A 263 -12.50 8.19 -3.28
N MET A 264 -13.21 7.84 -2.20
CA MET A 264 -14.67 7.87 -2.13
C MET A 264 -15.13 8.74 -0.94
N PRO A 265 -15.00 10.07 -1.05
CA PRO A 265 -15.37 10.98 0.04
C PRO A 265 -16.84 10.85 0.49
N GLU A 266 -17.72 10.36 -0.39
CA GLU A 266 -19.13 10.07 -0.09
C GLU A 266 -19.30 9.00 0.99
N LEU A 267 -18.36 8.05 1.10
CA LEU A 267 -18.37 7.05 2.18
C LEU A 267 -17.85 7.62 3.50
N ASN A 268 -17.17 8.77 3.47
CA ASN A 268 -16.54 9.41 4.62
C ASN A 268 -17.38 10.55 5.23
N SER A 269 -18.51 10.93 4.60
CA SER A 269 -19.32 12.06 5.06
C SER A 269 -19.95 11.84 6.45
N PHE A 270 -19.91 10.61 6.97
CA PHE A 270 -20.25 10.30 8.35
C PHE A 270 -19.09 10.65 9.25
N MET A 271 -18.97 11.93 9.63
CA MET A 271 -18.27 12.21 10.87
C MET A 271 -19.04 11.47 11.97
N ARG A 272 -18.38 10.49 12.60
CA ARG A 272 -18.92 9.77 13.76
C ARG A 272 -19.44 10.84 14.72
N PRO A 273 -20.75 10.89 15.00
CA PRO A 273 -21.27 11.88 15.92
C PRO A 273 -20.52 11.70 17.25
N GLU A 274 -20.15 12.81 17.87
CA GLU A 274 -19.34 12.86 19.11
C GLU A 274 -19.94 11.98 20.21
N ARG A 275 -21.27 11.77 20.14
CA ARG A 275 -22.00 10.69 20.81
C ARG A 275 -22.72 9.84 19.77
N LEU A 276 -22.29 8.59 19.63
CA LEU A 276 -23.08 7.57 18.94
C LEU A 276 -24.40 7.37 19.70
N PRO A 277 -25.54 7.24 19.01
CA PRO A 277 -26.78 6.85 19.67
C PRO A 277 -26.59 5.47 20.32
N THR A 278 -27.24 5.26 21.47
CA THR A 278 -26.99 4.11 22.37
C THR A 278 -27.08 2.77 21.64
N ASN A 279 -28.00 2.64 20.70
CA ASN A 279 -28.17 1.47 19.84
C ASN A 279 -26.94 1.12 18.98
N LEU A 280 -26.12 2.11 18.59
CA LEU A 280 -24.91 1.90 17.78
C LEU A 280 -23.70 1.56 18.68
N LEU A 281 -23.70 2.07 19.91
CA LEU A 281 -22.79 1.60 20.96
C LEU A 281 -23.12 0.16 21.36
N ASP A 282 -24.40 -0.18 21.43
CA ASP A 282 -24.87 -1.54 21.68
C ASP A 282 -24.48 -2.44 20.50
N PHE A 283 -24.61 -2.00 19.25
CA PHE A 283 -24.10 -2.73 18.08
C PHE A 283 -22.60 -2.97 18.17
N HIS A 284 -21.79 -1.95 18.47
CA HIS A 284 -20.35 -2.11 18.66
C HIS A 284 -19.99 -2.99 19.87
N ALA A 285 -20.74 -2.91 20.97
CA ALA A 285 -20.55 -3.70 22.17
C ALA A 285 -20.97 -5.17 21.97
N GLU A 286 -22.06 -5.42 21.26
CA GLU A 286 -22.60 -6.74 20.91
C GLU A 286 -21.59 -7.54 20.09
N TYR A 287 -20.95 -6.89 19.11
CA TYR A 287 -19.90 -7.53 18.30
C TYR A 287 -18.49 -7.36 18.86
N GLY A 288 -18.36 -6.83 20.09
CA GLY A 288 -17.08 -6.67 20.78
C GLY A 288 -16.09 -5.73 20.06
N CYS A 289 -16.56 -4.87 19.15
CA CYS A 289 -15.73 -3.92 18.42
C CYS A 289 -15.58 -2.62 19.21
N GLY A 290 -14.63 -2.60 20.15
CA GLY A 290 -14.21 -1.37 20.81
C GLY A 290 -13.77 -0.28 19.83
N LYS A 291 -13.77 0.99 20.29
CA LYS A 291 -13.28 2.14 19.52
C LYS A 291 -11.90 1.82 18.94
N SER A 292 -11.74 2.01 17.63
CA SER A 292 -10.42 1.79 17.03
C SER A 292 -9.42 2.80 17.57
N ASP A 293 -8.23 2.30 17.90
CA ASP A 293 -7.18 3.11 18.51
C ASP A 293 -6.10 3.40 17.46
N ALA A 294 -5.89 4.69 17.18
CA ALA A 294 -4.84 5.16 16.27
C ALA A 294 -3.44 4.77 16.77
N TRP A 295 -3.29 4.49 18.08
CA TRP A 295 -2.03 4.01 18.67
C TRP A 295 -1.57 2.65 18.13
N GLN A 296 -2.41 1.95 17.38
CA GLN A 296 -2.00 0.74 16.67
C GLN A 296 -1.21 1.00 15.39
N ILE A 297 -1.30 2.19 14.80
CA ILE A 297 -0.65 2.52 13.51
C ILE A 297 0.88 2.34 13.59
N PRO A 298 1.60 2.86 14.60
CA PRO A 298 3.05 2.62 14.71
C PRO A 298 3.43 1.14 14.74
N TRP A 299 2.60 0.29 15.35
CA TRP A 299 2.83 -1.15 15.40
C TRP A 299 2.59 -1.81 14.05
N LEU A 300 1.55 -1.41 13.32
CA LEU A 300 1.30 -1.90 11.96
C LEU A 300 2.44 -1.52 11.01
N LEU A 301 2.95 -0.29 11.13
CA LEU A 301 4.11 0.17 10.36
C LEU A 301 5.38 -0.62 10.73
N LEU A 302 5.61 -0.90 12.01
CA LEU A 302 6.71 -1.75 12.47
C LEU A 302 6.63 -3.16 11.85
N TYR A 303 5.43 -3.75 11.80
CA TYR A 303 5.25 -5.09 11.22
C TYR A 303 5.46 -5.11 9.71
N GLY A 304 4.97 -4.09 8.99
CA GLY A 304 5.24 -3.93 7.56
C GLY A 304 6.73 -3.69 7.28
N PHE A 305 7.41 -2.93 8.14
CA PHE A 305 8.86 -2.73 8.05
C PHE A 305 9.64 -4.02 8.29
N ASN A 306 9.26 -4.82 9.28
CA ASN A 306 9.86 -6.13 9.54
C ASN A 306 9.64 -7.11 8.37
N ALA A 307 8.44 -7.11 7.80
CA ALA A 307 8.12 -7.89 6.61
C ALA A 307 9.02 -7.48 5.42
N SER A 308 9.19 -6.16 5.22
CA SER A 308 10.05 -5.61 4.16
C SER A 308 11.52 -5.97 4.33
N LEU A 309 12.05 -5.90 5.57
CA LEU A 309 13.41 -6.35 5.87
C LEU A 309 13.58 -7.86 5.63
N SER A 310 12.55 -8.66 5.90
CA SER A 310 12.60 -10.10 5.66
C SER A 310 12.67 -10.41 4.16
N VAL A 311 12.01 -9.63 3.31
CA VAL A 311 12.13 -9.75 1.84
C VAL A 311 13.57 -9.53 1.40
N ILE A 312 14.24 -8.49 1.93
CA ILE A 312 15.65 -8.21 1.61
C ILE A 312 16.56 -9.33 2.13
N ASP A 313 16.36 -9.80 3.36
CA ASP A 313 17.17 -10.89 3.92
C ASP A 313 17.01 -12.19 3.09
N ILE A 314 15.78 -12.55 2.70
CA ILE A 314 15.52 -13.66 1.77
C ILE A 314 16.27 -13.46 0.45
N ALA A 315 16.20 -12.25 -0.13
CA ALA A 315 16.84 -11.94 -1.39
C ALA A 315 18.37 -12.04 -1.30
N ILE A 316 18.98 -11.50 -0.24
CA ILE A 316 20.42 -11.61 0.02
C ILE A 316 20.82 -13.08 0.08
N VAL A 317 20.10 -13.91 0.83
CA VAL A 317 20.48 -15.33 0.98
C VAL A 317 20.31 -16.13 -0.32
N ILE A 318 19.32 -15.78 -1.15
CA ILE A 318 19.09 -16.45 -2.43
C ILE A 318 20.16 -16.06 -3.46
N PHE A 319 20.49 -14.78 -3.55
CA PHE A 319 21.32 -14.26 -4.63
C PHE A 319 22.79 -14.22 -4.25
N VAL A 320 23.14 -13.75 -3.05
CA VAL A 320 24.54 -13.56 -2.64
C VAL A 320 25.14 -14.91 -2.21
N PRO A 321 26.15 -15.43 -2.92
CA PRO A 321 26.78 -16.70 -2.56
C PRO A 321 27.58 -16.52 -1.26
N ILE A 322 27.13 -17.16 -0.18
CA ILE A 322 27.84 -17.20 1.10
C ILE A 322 28.65 -18.49 1.16
N GLU A 323 29.95 -18.38 1.46
CA GLU A 323 30.92 -19.49 1.39
C GLU A 323 30.62 -20.69 2.33
N SER A 324 29.64 -20.62 3.24
CA SER A 324 29.25 -21.74 4.10
C SER A 324 27.86 -22.29 3.74
N GLU A 325 27.80 -23.38 2.96
CA GLU A 325 26.54 -23.99 2.49
C GLU A 325 25.61 -24.44 3.64
N GLU A 326 26.14 -24.98 4.75
CA GLU A 326 25.31 -25.50 5.85
C GLU A 326 24.48 -24.41 6.57
N ASN A 327 24.93 -23.16 6.56
CA ASN A 327 24.20 -22.05 7.22
C ASN A 327 23.11 -21.43 6.33
N SER A 328 23.13 -21.68 5.02
CA SER A 328 22.21 -21.00 4.08
C SER A 328 20.75 -21.41 4.30
N TYR A 329 20.46 -22.71 4.42
CA TYR A 329 19.09 -23.20 4.61
C TYR A 329 18.44 -22.71 5.91
N GLN A 330 19.20 -22.69 7.02
CA GLN A 330 18.70 -22.21 8.31
C GLN A 330 18.34 -20.73 8.23
N ARG A 331 19.16 -19.95 7.51
CA ARG A 331 18.95 -18.51 7.34
C ARG A 331 17.74 -18.21 6.44
N VAL A 332 17.58 -18.92 5.32
CA VAL A 332 16.36 -18.81 4.49
C VAL A 332 15.12 -19.13 5.32
N LEU A 333 15.13 -20.23 6.08
CA LEU A 333 14.00 -20.64 6.90
C LEU A 333 13.68 -19.59 7.98
N GLN A 334 14.69 -19.01 8.62
CA GLN A 334 14.51 -17.95 9.61
C GLN A 334 13.90 -16.69 8.99
N ALA A 335 14.39 -16.25 7.82
CA ALA A 335 13.88 -15.09 7.13
C ALA A 335 12.43 -15.31 6.64
N LEU A 336 12.12 -16.49 6.10
CA LEU A 336 10.76 -16.89 5.74
C LEU A 336 9.83 -16.94 6.95
N LEU A 337 10.28 -17.51 8.07
CA LEU A 337 9.48 -17.55 9.29
C LEU A 337 9.17 -16.15 9.80
N ASN A 338 10.13 -15.23 9.76
CA ASN A 338 9.92 -13.84 10.16
C ASN A 338 8.97 -13.08 9.21
N PHE A 339 9.08 -13.34 7.91
CA PHE A 339 8.15 -12.83 6.90
C PHE A 339 6.72 -13.30 7.18
N MET A 340 6.54 -14.61 7.40
CA MET A 340 5.24 -15.23 7.70
C MET A 340 4.68 -14.77 9.03
N LEU A 341 5.52 -14.60 10.06
CA LEU A 341 5.12 -14.09 11.37
C LEU A 341 4.59 -12.65 11.26
N SER A 342 5.32 -11.78 10.55
CA SER A 342 4.92 -10.39 10.33
C SER A 342 3.58 -10.29 9.59
N HIS A 343 3.44 -11.06 8.50
CA HIS A 343 2.19 -11.11 7.73
C HIS A 343 1.04 -11.75 8.50
N GLY A 344 1.30 -12.78 9.30
CA GLY A 344 0.30 -13.37 10.18
C GLY A 344 -0.25 -12.37 11.20
N VAL A 345 0.60 -11.47 11.70
CA VAL A 345 0.21 -10.42 12.64
C VAL A 345 -0.52 -9.27 11.92
N LEU A 346 -0.11 -8.91 10.70
CA LEU A 346 -0.87 -7.98 9.86
C LEU A 346 -2.27 -8.56 9.54
N PHE A 347 -2.35 -9.84 9.18
CA PHE A 347 -3.62 -10.51 8.97
C PHE A 347 -4.49 -10.50 10.24
N LEU A 348 -3.89 -10.74 11.40
CA LEU A 348 -4.57 -10.60 12.69
C LEU A 348 -5.03 -9.16 12.93
N GLY A 349 -4.24 -8.15 12.54
CA GLY A 349 -4.58 -6.72 12.61
C GLY A 349 -5.78 -6.33 11.73
N SER A 350 -6.04 -7.07 10.66
CA SER A 350 -7.26 -6.92 9.84
C SER A 350 -8.53 -7.32 10.60
N VAL A 351 -8.41 -8.10 11.68
CA VAL A 351 -9.52 -8.61 12.50
C VAL A 351 -9.53 -7.98 13.91
N LEU A 352 -8.36 -7.78 14.52
CA LEU A 352 -8.18 -7.19 15.85
C LEU A 352 -8.00 -5.68 15.75
N HIS A 353 -9.11 -4.97 15.84
CA HIS A 353 -9.12 -3.53 15.58
C HIS A 353 -8.86 -2.63 16.79
N HIS A 354 -8.95 -3.21 17.98
CA HIS A 354 -8.67 -2.59 19.27
C HIS A 354 -7.91 -3.60 20.12
N VAL A 355 -7.18 -3.13 21.13
CA VAL A 355 -6.53 -4.04 22.07
C VAL A 355 -7.64 -4.63 22.96
N PRO A 356 -7.79 -5.96 23.05
CA PRO A 356 -8.82 -6.57 23.89
C PRO A 356 -8.69 -6.07 25.33
N THR A 357 -9.78 -5.58 25.92
CA THR A 357 -9.75 -5.04 27.29
C THR A 357 -9.67 -6.14 28.34
N LYS A 358 -10.24 -7.32 28.05
CA LYS A 358 -10.23 -8.47 28.95
C LYS A 358 -8.85 -9.13 29.00
N ARG A 359 -8.36 -9.38 30.21
CA ARG A 359 -7.20 -10.25 30.45
C ARG A 359 -7.59 -11.71 30.14
N PRO A 360 -6.69 -12.55 29.58
CA PRO A 360 -5.25 -12.31 29.36
C PRO A 360 -4.92 -11.69 27.98
N PHE A 361 -5.91 -11.44 27.13
CA PHE A 361 -5.68 -11.06 25.72
C PHE A 361 -4.93 -9.72 25.54
N SER A 362 -5.18 -8.72 26.40
CA SER A 362 -4.39 -7.48 26.39
C SER A 362 -2.90 -7.72 26.59
N TRP A 363 -2.54 -8.57 27.56
CA TRP A 363 -1.15 -8.93 27.85
C TRP A 363 -0.51 -9.69 26.69
N LEU A 364 -1.27 -10.58 26.03
CA LEU A 364 -0.79 -11.30 24.86
C LEU A 364 -0.44 -10.35 23.70
N VAL A 365 -1.27 -9.33 23.44
CA VAL A 365 -1.01 -8.33 22.39
C VAL A 365 0.23 -7.47 22.73
N ILE A 366 0.39 -7.09 24.00
CA ILE A 366 1.59 -6.35 24.46
C ILE A 366 2.84 -7.21 24.30
N TYR A 367 2.79 -8.47 24.72
CA TYR A 367 3.89 -9.41 24.56
C TYR A 367 4.26 -9.63 23.09
N MET A 368 3.26 -9.83 22.22
CA MET A 368 3.45 -9.96 20.78
C MET A 368 4.14 -8.73 20.17
N ARG A 369 3.74 -7.51 20.56
CA ARG A 369 4.39 -6.25 20.13
C ARG A 369 5.86 -6.21 20.55
N PHE A 370 6.14 -6.57 21.79
CA PHE A 370 7.52 -6.62 22.30
C PHE A 370 8.37 -7.61 21.52
N VAL A 371 7.87 -8.84 21.34
CA VAL A 371 8.57 -9.90 20.57
C VAL A 371 8.85 -9.44 19.14
N LEU A 372 7.84 -8.90 18.43
CA LEU A 372 8.02 -8.43 17.05
C LEU A 372 8.98 -7.25 16.93
N SER A 373 9.06 -6.40 17.96
CA SER A 373 10.07 -5.33 18.00
C SER A 373 11.49 -5.91 18.05
N LEU A 374 11.70 -6.96 18.85
CA LEU A 374 13.00 -7.66 18.90
C LEU A 374 13.32 -8.33 17.56
N TYR A 375 12.35 -8.99 16.93
CA TYR A 375 12.53 -9.57 15.59
C TYR A 375 12.87 -8.49 14.55
N THR A 376 12.22 -7.33 14.61
CA THR A 376 12.51 -6.21 13.70
C THR A 376 13.94 -5.72 13.86
N LEU A 377 14.40 -5.52 15.10
CA LEU A 377 15.78 -5.12 15.38
C LEU A 377 16.79 -6.18 14.92
N HIS A 378 16.48 -7.46 15.15
CA HIS A 378 17.32 -8.57 14.69
C HIS A 378 17.43 -8.59 13.16
N SER A 379 16.31 -8.49 12.44
CA SER A 379 16.32 -8.47 10.97
C SER A 379 17.01 -7.23 10.39
N ALA A 380 16.82 -6.06 11.00
CA ALA A 380 17.53 -4.84 10.60
C ALA A 380 19.04 -5.00 10.79
N TRP A 381 19.47 -5.58 11.91
CA TRP A 381 20.87 -5.87 12.17
C TRP A 381 21.45 -6.90 11.19
N SER A 382 20.71 -7.96 10.89
CA SER A 382 21.09 -8.98 9.90
C SER A 382 21.36 -8.32 8.54
N VAL A 383 20.37 -7.60 7.99
CA VAL A 383 20.51 -6.91 6.70
C VAL A 383 21.68 -5.92 6.71
N TRP A 384 21.82 -5.12 7.78
CA TRP A 384 22.91 -4.14 7.90
C TRP A 384 24.30 -4.79 7.89
N LYS A 385 24.46 -5.91 8.62
CA LYS A 385 25.73 -6.63 8.71
C LYS A 385 26.17 -7.12 7.32
N GLU A 386 25.24 -7.68 6.57
CA GLU A 386 25.50 -8.26 5.23
C GLU A 386 25.82 -7.17 4.21
N VAL A 387 25.06 -6.07 4.24
CA VAL A 387 25.34 -4.88 3.44
C VAL A 387 26.74 -4.34 3.73
N ARG A 388 27.17 -4.36 5.00
CA ARG A 388 28.51 -3.93 5.39
C ARG A 388 29.59 -4.90 4.89
N GLU A 389 29.33 -6.20 4.90
CA GLU A 389 30.25 -7.20 4.37
C GLU A 389 30.40 -7.06 2.85
N LEU A 390 29.29 -6.91 2.12
CA LEU A 390 29.29 -6.63 0.68
C LEU A 390 30.10 -5.39 0.29
N ARG A 391 30.17 -4.38 1.16
CA ARG A 391 30.95 -3.16 0.92
C ARG A 391 32.47 -3.37 1.04
N ASN A 392 32.91 -4.39 1.80
CA ASN A 392 34.33 -4.63 2.05
C ASN A 392 34.95 -5.64 1.08
N VAL A 393 34.12 -6.32 0.28
CA VAL A 393 34.52 -7.19 -0.84
C VAL A 393 34.72 -6.33 -2.08
#